data_AF-A0A3B9H4L1-F1
#
_entry.id   AF-A0A3B9H4L1-F1
#
_cell.length_a   1.000
_cell.length_b   1.000
_cell.length_c   1.000
_cell.angle_alpha   90.00
_cell.angle_beta   90.00
_cell.angle_gamma   90.00
#
_symmetry.space_group_name_H-M   'P 1'
#
loop_
_entity.id
_entity.type
_entity.pdbx_description
1 polymer ?
#
loop_
_entity_poly.entity_id
_entity_poly.type
_entity_poly.pdbx_seq_one_letter_code
_entity_poly.pdbx_strand_id
1 'polypeptide(L)'
;MDGFSEGWGFSMGDMLANAAGTVLVIGQGVAWNEQRIKLKFSAHYTAFADYRPSLLGTSGAERLLKDYNGQTYWLSLNIKSFLFKNTKFPGWLNLALGYGAEEMISGKDDPEMYCMNESWCDDLNRYRQWYLSVDVDLSKLKIKNRWVRMVFGTFGFIKLPAPALELSKNGLQLKPFYF
;
A
#
# COMPACT_ATOMS: atom_id res chain seq x y z
N MET A 1 7.19 -12.41 9.39
CA MET A 1 8.46 -12.15 10.09
C MET A 1 9.53 -12.88 9.31
N ASP A 2 10.15 -12.17 8.36
CA ASP A 2 11.07 -12.72 7.35
C ASP A 2 12.50 -12.95 7.88
N GLY A 3 12.79 -12.55 9.12
CA GLY A 3 14.15 -12.58 9.68
C GLY A 3 14.71 -13.95 10.07
N PHE A 4 13.98 -15.06 9.87
CA PHE A 4 14.40 -16.40 10.32
C PHE A 4 14.32 -17.49 9.23
N SER A 5 14.08 -17.13 7.97
CA SER A 5 14.06 -18.09 6.87
C SER A 5 15.35 -17.97 6.05
N GLU A 6 16.16 -19.04 6.01
CA GLU A 6 17.42 -19.12 5.24
C GLU A 6 17.24 -18.87 3.72
N GLY A 7 16.01 -18.76 3.22
CA GLY A 7 15.69 -18.38 1.83
C GLY A 7 15.36 -16.89 1.60
N TRP A 8 15.26 -16.07 2.65
CA TRP A 8 14.82 -14.66 2.61
C TRP A 8 15.83 -13.73 3.30
N GLY A 9 17.12 -13.98 3.10
CA GLY A 9 18.18 -13.10 3.60
C GLY A 9 18.08 -11.70 2.97
N PHE A 10 17.96 -10.69 3.84
CA PHE A 10 18.09 -9.24 3.59
C PHE A 10 18.45 -8.87 2.14
N SER A 11 17.45 -8.65 1.27
CA SER A 11 17.72 -8.39 -0.14
C SER A 11 18.22 -6.95 -0.32
N MET A 12 18.95 -6.68 -1.42
CA MET A 12 19.29 -5.31 -1.80
C MET A 12 18.03 -4.44 -1.99
N GLY A 13 16.91 -5.05 -2.41
CA GLY A 13 15.62 -4.39 -2.50
C GLY A 13 15.12 -3.92 -1.13
N ASP A 14 15.20 -4.77 -0.11
CA ASP A 14 14.78 -4.45 1.26
C ASP A 14 15.64 -3.31 1.85
N MET A 15 16.95 -3.36 1.61
CA MET A 15 17.86 -2.29 2.00
C MET A 15 17.50 -0.97 1.35
N LEU A 16 17.25 -0.98 0.04
CA LEU A 16 16.90 0.21 -0.72
C LEU A 16 15.54 0.77 -0.26
N ALA A 17 14.56 -0.09 -0.02
CA ALA A 17 13.24 0.32 0.49
C ALA A 17 13.34 0.95 1.89
N ASN A 18 14.11 0.34 2.81
CA ASN A 18 14.34 0.87 4.15
C ASN A 18 15.08 2.21 4.12
N ALA A 19 16.12 2.31 3.28
CA ALA A 19 16.86 3.55 3.09
C ALA A 19 15.97 4.65 2.50
N ALA A 20 15.19 4.34 1.46
CA ALA A 20 14.27 5.27 0.82
C ALA A 20 13.20 5.77 1.79
N GLY A 21 12.60 4.89 2.60
CA GLY A 21 11.64 5.26 3.63
C GLY A 21 12.25 6.18 4.70
N THR A 22 13.48 5.88 5.13
CA THR A 22 14.22 6.71 6.09
C THR A 22 14.51 8.09 5.53
N VAL A 23 15.03 8.15 4.30
CA VAL A 23 15.29 9.41 3.58
C VAL A 23 14.00 10.20 3.39
N LEU A 24 12.89 9.55 3.06
CA LEU A 24 11.60 10.20 2.91
C LEU A 24 11.13 10.85 4.22
N VAL A 25 11.26 10.18 5.36
CA VAL A 25 10.82 10.74 6.65
C VAL A 25 11.76 11.84 7.13
N ILE A 26 13.06 11.55 7.21
CA ILE A 26 14.06 12.48 7.75
C ILE A 26 14.23 13.68 6.80
N GLY A 27 14.34 13.44 5.50
CA GLY A 27 14.54 14.49 4.49
C GLY A 27 13.41 15.51 4.50
N GLN A 28 12.16 15.08 4.69
CA GLN A 28 11.02 15.99 4.86
C GLN A 28 11.15 16.87 6.12
N GLY A 29 11.60 16.29 7.23
CA GLY A 29 11.86 17.02 8.47
C GLY A 29 12.92 18.10 8.30
N VAL A 30 14.02 17.78 7.62
CA VAL A 30 15.12 18.72 7.34
C VAL A 30 14.68 19.81 6.34
N ALA A 31 13.99 19.43 5.27
CA ALA A 31 13.66 20.36 4.19
C ALA A 31 12.47 21.28 4.50
N TRP A 32 11.45 20.77 5.21
CA TRP A 32 10.18 21.48 5.39
C TRP A 32 9.73 21.64 6.83
N ASN A 33 10.42 21.00 7.79
CA ASN A 33 9.98 20.92 9.19
C ASN A 33 8.52 20.43 9.34
N GLU A 34 8.04 19.65 8.36
CA GLU A 34 6.73 19.03 8.33
C GLU A 34 6.75 17.79 7.44
N GLN A 35 5.84 16.84 7.69
CA GLN A 35 5.63 15.68 6.81
C GLN A 35 4.55 16.04 5.77
N ARG A 36 4.97 16.25 4.51
CA ARG A 36 4.09 16.59 3.38
C ARG A 36 3.61 15.36 2.62
N ILE A 37 4.39 14.29 2.66
CA ILE A 37 4.17 13.00 1.98
C ILE A 37 4.18 11.93 3.07
N LYS A 38 3.10 11.14 3.15
CA LYS A 38 2.97 10.04 4.10
C LYS A 38 2.92 8.72 3.36
N LEU A 39 3.65 7.73 3.86
CA LEU A 39 3.45 6.34 3.47
C LEU A 39 2.16 5.84 4.12
N LYS A 40 1.28 5.24 3.31
CA LYS A 40 0.07 4.59 3.77
C LYS A 40 -0.04 3.18 3.22
N PHE A 41 -0.86 2.38 3.88
CA PHE A 41 -1.14 0.99 3.55
C PHE A 41 -2.64 0.76 3.49
N SER A 42 -3.04 -0.08 2.56
CA SER A 42 -4.37 -0.67 2.52
C SER A 42 -4.28 -2.13 2.13
N ALA A 43 -5.28 -2.89 2.55
CA ALA A 43 -5.40 -4.28 2.18
C ALA A 43 -6.87 -4.66 1.99
N HIS A 44 -7.11 -5.63 1.12
CA HIS A 44 -8.39 -6.27 0.93
C HIS A 44 -8.20 -7.77 0.73
N TYR A 45 -9.26 -8.56 0.90
CA TYR A 45 -9.19 -10.00 0.65
C TYR A 45 -9.23 -10.29 -0.84
N THR A 46 -8.40 -11.24 -1.27
CA THR A 46 -8.41 -11.77 -2.63
C THR A 46 -8.78 -13.25 -2.65
N ALA A 47 -9.21 -13.73 -3.81
CA ALA A 47 -9.44 -15.14 -4.05
C ALA A 47 -8.12 -15.95 -4.08
N PHE A 48 -6.97 -15.31 -4.30
CA PHE A 48 -5.68 -16.01 -4.42
C PHE A 48 -5.29 -16.73 -3.14
N ALA A 49 -5.65 -16.17 -1.99
CA ALA A 49 -5.38 -16.82 -0.72
C ALA A 49 -6.10 -18.17 -0.54
N ASP A 50 -7.18 -18.45 -1.27
CA ASP A 50 -7.83 -19.77 -1.24
C ASP A 50 -7.06 -20.80 -2.09
N TYR A 51 -6.28 -20.36 -3.08
CA TYR A 51 -5.38 -21.22 -3.84
C TYR A 51 -4.13 -21.62 -3.05
N ARG A 52 -3.58 -20.70 -2.24
CA ARG A 52 -2.34 -20.92 -1.46
C ARG A 52 -2.48 -20.47 0.00
N PRO A 53 -3.41 -21.03 0.78
CA PRO A 53 -3.69 -20.56 2.14
C PRO A 53 -2.52 -20.70 3.11
N SER A 54 -1.64 -21.70 2.92
CA SER A 54 -0.42 -21.85 3.72
C SER A 54 0.58 -20.70 3.53
N LEU A 55 0.60 -20.08 2.34
CA LEU A 55 1.50 -18.96 2.00
C LEU A 55 0.82 -17.60 2.22
N LEU A 56 -0.41 -17.47 1.73
CA LEU A 56 -1.15 -16.21 1.67
C LEU A 56 -2.07 -15.99 2.89
N GLY A 57 -2.12 -16.97 3.81
CA GLY A 57 -2.83 -16.88 5.08
C GLY A 57 -4.15 -17.63 5.12
N THR A 58 -4.45 -18.25 6.26
CA THR A 58 -5.69 -19.00 6.51
C THR A 58 -6.74 -18.20 7.26
N SER A 59 -6.31 -17.22 8.07
CA SER A 59 -7.18 -16.35 8.88
C SER A 59 -7.29 -14.96 8.27
N GLY A 60 -8.33 -14.20 8.63
CA GLY A 60 -8.53 -12.85 8.10
C GLY A 60 -7.34 -11.91 8.35
N ALA A 61 -6.79 -11.92 9.57
CA ALA A 61 -5.61 -11.12 9.89
C ALA A 61 -4.37 -11.58 9.12
N GLU A 62 -4.19 -12.89 8.93
CA GLU A 62 -3.09 -13.41 8.12
C GLU A 62 -3.22 -13.02 6.66
N ARG A 63 -4.42 -13.10 6.07
CA ARG A 63 -4.67 -12.71 4.68
C ARG A 63 -4.31 -11.25 4.45
N LEU A 64 -4.71 -10.34 5.34
CA LEU A 64 -4.32 -8.91 5.21
C LEU A 64 -2.80 -8.68 5.27
N LEU A 65 -2.05 -9.52 6.00
CA LEU A 65 -0.61 -9.36 6.20
C LEU A 65 0.25 -10.12 5.18
N LYS A 66 -0.22 -11.27 4.68
CA LYS A 66 0.54 -12.19 3.82
C LYS A 66 0.09 -12.16 2.37
N ASP A 67 -1.18 -11.85 2.10
CA ASP A 67 -1.73 -11.83 0.75
C ASP A 67 -1.35 -10.53 0.05
N TYR A 68 -0.15 -10.49 -0.52
CA TYR A 68 0.38 -9.34 -1.24
C TYR A 68 -0.49 -8.92 -2.44
N ASN A 69 -1.34 -9.83 -2.97
CA ASN A 69 -2.28 -9.51 -4.05
C ASN A 69 -3.32 -8.48 -3.64
N GLY A 70 -3.64 -8.44 -2.34
CA GLY A 70 -4.62 -7.52 -1.78
C GLY A 70 -4.01 -6.23 -1.23
N GLN A 71 -2.68 -6.11 -1.21
CA GLN A 71 -1.97 -5.02 -0.54
C GLN A 71 -1.62 -3.89 -1.50
N THR A 72 -1.86 -2.67 -1.06
CA THR A 72 -1.45 -1.46 -1.79
C THR A 72 -0.70 -0.50 -0.87
N TYR A 73 0.46 -0.08 -1.35
CA TYR A 73 1.34 0.87 -0.68
C TYR A 73 1.19 2.23 -1.35
N TRP A 74 0.97 3.26 -0.55
CA TRP A 74 0.60 4.58 -1.04
C TRP A 74 1.56 5.66 -0.59
N LEU A 75 1.93 6.54 -1.50
CA LEU A 75 2.44 7.86 -1.20
C LEU A 75 1.26 8.83 -1.18
N SER A 76 0.88 9.31 0.00
CA SER A 76 -0.19 10.28 0.21
C SER A 76 0.39 11.69 0.37
N LEU A 77 0.20 12.52 -0.65
CA LEU A 77 0.73 13.87 -0.75
C LEU A 77 -0.30 14.89 -0.29
N ASN A 78 0.06 15.70 0.71
CA ASN A 78 -0.79 16.79 1.17
C ASN A 78 -0.74 17.97 0.21
N ILE A 79 -1.77 18.10 -0.63
CA ILE A 79 -1.85 19.14 -1.67
C ILE A 79 -1.64 20.52 -1.06
N LYS A 80 -2.31 20.82 0.06
CA LYS A 80 -2.20 22.13 0.72
C LYS A 80 -0.76 22.50 1.10
N SER A 81 0.03 21.56 1.61
CA SER A 81 1.43 21.82 2.01
C SER A 81 2.33 22.21 0.83
N PHE A 82 1.96 21.93 -0.42
CA PHE A 82 2.70 22.35 -1.61
C PHE A 82 2.18 23.65 -2.25
N LEU A 83 1.07 24.19 -1.76
CA LEU A 83 0.48 25.44 -2.26
C LEU A 83 0.98 26.66 -1.47
N PHE A 84 0.74 27.86 -2.02
CA PHE A 84 1.01 29.12 -1.34
C PHE A 84 0.23 29.26 -0.02
N LYS A 85 0.82 29.92 0.98
CA LYS A 85 0.30 30.02 2.36
C LYS A 85 -1.15 30.55 2.46
N ASN A 86 -1.58 31.38 1.51
CA ASN A 86 -2.91 32.01 1.52
C ASN A 86 -4.00 31.16 0.83
N THR A 87 -3.73 29.89 0.51
CA THR A 87 -4.71 29.02 -0.13
C THR A 87 -5.89 28.66 0.79
N LYS A 88 -7.10 28.64 0.22
CA LYS A 88 -8.31 28.11 0.88
C LYS A 88 -8.46 26.59 0.75
N PHE A 89 -7.49 25.91 0.14
CA PHE A 89 -7.53 24.47 -0.05
C PHE A 89 -7.64 23.72 1.29
N PRO A 90 -8.47 22.66 1.39
CA PRO A 90 -8.62 21.88 2.61
C PRO A 90 -7.31 21.21 3.00
N GLY A 91 -6.89 21.37 4.26
CA GLY A 91 -5.64 20.80 4.75
C GLY A 91 -5.66 19.29 4.91
N TRP A 92 -6.83 18.66 4.93
CA TRP A 92 -6.98 17.21 5.11
C TRP A 92 -7.06 16.44 3.79
N LEU A 93 -7.21 17.11 2.64
CA LEU A 93 -7.35 16.44 1.35
C LEU A 93 -5.97 16.21 0.72
N ASN A 94 -5.71 14.96 0.39
CA ASN A 94 -4.45 14.50 -0.19
C ASN A 94 -4.69 13.88 -1.59
N LEU A 95 -3.63 13.89 -2.39
CA LEU A 95 -3.51 13.07 -3.59
C LEU A 95 -2.68 11.83 -3.23
N ALA A 96 -3.12 10.63 -3.63
CA ALA A 96 -2.43 9.39 -3.32
C ALA A 96 -1.96 8.67 -4.58
N LEU A 97 -0.69 8.29 -4.61
CA LEU A 97 -0.09 7.43 -5.63
C LEU A 97 0.12 6.04 -5.03
N GLY A 98 -0.53 5.03 -5.58
CA GLY A 98 -0.49 3.67 -5.06
C GLY A 98 0.29 2.72 -5.95
N TYR A 99 0.86 1.70 -5.32
CA TYR A 99 1.51 0.59 -5.99
C TYR A 99 1.07 -0.73 -5.34
N GLY A 100 0.61 -1.64 -6.19
CA GLY A 100 0.21 -2.99 -5.82
C GLY A 100 0.65 -3.98 -6.90
N ALA A 101 0.34 -5.25 -6.69
CA ALA A 101 0.54 -6.29 -7.68
C ALA A 101 -0.49 -7.40 -7.47
N GLU A 102 -0.73 -8.20 -8.50
CA GLU A 102 -1.76 -9.24 -8.49
C GLU A 102 -1.22 -10.52 -9.18
N GLU A 103 -1.92 -11.64 -8.96
CA GLU A 103 -1.54 -12.99 -9.45
C GLU A 103 -0.20 -13.51 -8.87
N MET A 104 0.23 -12.99 -7.72
CA MET A 104 1.40 -13.38 -6.95
C MET A 104 1.08 -14.56 -6.01
N ILE A 105 1.22 -15.78 -6.53
CA ILE A 105 0.97 -17.04 -5.79
C ILE A 105 2.26 -17.76 -5.33
N SER A 106 3.44 -17.20 -5.61
CA SER A 106 4.75 -17.73 -5.19
C SER A 106 5.73 -16.58 -4.97
N GLY A 107 6.76 -16.81 -4.15
CA GLY A 107 7.83 -15.83 -3.88
C GLY A 107 8.90 -15.74 -4.98
N LYS A 108 8.91 -16.66 -5.96
CA LYS A 108 9.85 -16.67 -7.09
C LYS A 108 9.12 -16.38 -8.39
N ASP A 109 9.72 -15.64 -9.31
CA ASP A 109 9.10 -15.28 -10.60
C ASP A 109 8.80 -16.47 -11.52
N ASP A 110 9.30 -17.65 -11.18
CA ASP A 110 8.97 -18.91 -11.84
C ASP A 110 7.85 -19.66 -11.08
N PRO A 111 6.60 -19.62 -11.57
CA PRO A 111 5.51 -20.38 -11.00
C PRO A 111 5.59 -21.88 -11.33
N GLU A 112 6.37 -22.32 -12.32
CA GLU A 112 6.35 -23.71 -12.82
C GLU A 112 6.68 -24.71 -11.71
N MET A 113 7.63 -24.37 -10.81
CA MET A 113 8.05 -25.27 -9.74
C MET A 113 6.97 -25.49 -8.64
N TYR A 114 5.96 -24.62 -8.55
CA TYR A 114 4.96 -24.65 -7.47
C TYR A 114 3.52 -24.87 -7.95
N CYS A 115 3.33 -24.98 -9.26
CA CYS A 115 2.04 -25.12 -9.95
C CYS A 115 1.91 -26.42 -10.74
N MET A 116 2.86 -27.35 -10.58
CA MET A 116 2.84 -28.63 -11.29
C MET A 116 1.53 -29.37 -10.97
N ASN A 117 0.67 -29.53 -11.98
CA ASN A 117 -0.62 -30.23 -11.98
C ASN A 117 -1.89 -29.45 -11.56
N GLU A 118 -1.85 -28.12 -11.45
CA GLU A 118 -3.06 -27.33 -11.19
C GLU A 118 -3.40 -26.40 -12.36
N SER A 119 -4.46 -26.72 -13.11
CA SER A 119 -4.81 -26.05 -14.38
C SER A 119 -5.15 -24.56 -14.24
N TRP A 120 -5.48 -24.07 -13.04
CA TRP A 120 -5.73 -22.64 -12.81
C TRP A 120 -4.45 -21.81 -12.72
N CYS A 121 -3.29 -22.45 -12.55
CA CYS A 121 -2.01 -21.74 -12.52
C CYS A 121 -1.54 -21.27 -13.90
N ASP A 122 -1.92 -21.97 -14.96
CA ASP A 122 -1.43 -21.70 -16.33
C ASP A 122 -1.85 -20.31 -16.84
N ASP A 123 -2.95 -19.77 -16.30
CA ASP A 123 -3.49 -18.46 -16.66
C ASP A 123 -2.94 -17.31 -15.80
N LEU A 124 -2.13 -17.59 -14.77
CA LEU A 124 -1.61 -16.58 -13.86
C LEU A 124 -0.31 -15.96 -14.38
N ASN A 125 -0.39 -14.67 -14.69
CA ASN A 125 0.72 -13.85 -15.13
C ASN A 125 0.85 -12.59 -14.27
N ARG A 126 1.72 -12.68 -13.25
CA ARG A 126 2.01 -11.61 -12.29
C ARG A 126 2.14 -10.25 -12.95
N TYR A 127 1.47 -9.27 -12.38
CA TYR A 127 1.53 -7.92 -12.92
C TYR A 127 1.43 -6.87 -11.83
N ARG A 128 1.93 -5.69 -12.15
CA ARG A 128 1.95 -4.53 -11.27
C ARG A 128 0.75 -3.65 -11.55
N GLN A 129 0.26 -3.01 -10.51
CA GLN A 129 -0.83 -2.05 -10.56
C GLN A 129 -0.35 -0.71 -10.01
N TRP A 130 -0.58 0.35 -10.78
CA TRP A 130 -0.31 1.72 -10.37
C TRP A 130 -1.62 2.44 -10.16
N TYR A 131 -1.76 3.15 -9.05
CA TYR A 131 -3.00 3.82 -8.68
C TYR A 131 -2.83 5.33 -8.54
N LEU A 132 -3.83 6.07 -8.99
CA LEU A 132 -4.03 7.49 -8.64
C LEU A 132 -5.36 7.62 -7.91
N SER A 133 -5.35 8.10 -6.67
CA SER A 133 -6.53 8.18 -5.81
C SER A 133 -6.54 9.49 -5.01
N VAL A 134 -7.69 9.79 -4.40
CA VAL A 134 -7.80 10.81 -3.36
C VAL A 134 -7.64 10.16 -1.99
N ASP A 135 -7.15 10.92 -1.01
CA ASP A 135 -6.97 10.42 0.35
C ASP A 135 -7.27 11.51 1.39
N VAL A 136 -7.57 11.06 2.61
CA VAL A 136 -7.85 11.93 3.75
C VAL A 136 -6.71 11.81 4.78
N ASP A 137 -6.07 12.93 5.08
CA ASP A 137 -5.16 13.04 6.19
C ASP A 137 -5.93 13.23 7.50
N LEU A 138 -6.17 12.10 8.18
CA LEU A 138 -6.89 12.04 9.44
C LEU A 138 -6.24 12.89 10.54
N SER A 139 -4.92 13.09 10.51
CA SER A 139 -4.25 13.92 11.52
C SER A 139 -4.49 15.42 11.32
N LYS A 140 -4.95 15.84 10.13
CA LYS A 140 -5.27 17.24 9.82
C LYS A 140 -6.76 17.56 9.97
N LEU A 141 -7.58 16.60 10.40
CA LEU A 141 -8.98 16.82 10.74
C LEU A 141 -9.12 17.56 12.08
N LYS A 142 -10.04 18.54 12.14
CA LYS A 142 -10.33 19.32 13.36
C LYS A 142 -11.25 18.53 14.30
N ILE A 143 -10.68 17.64 15.10
CA ILE A 143 -11.42 16.74 15.99
C ILE A 143 -11.32 17.21 17.44
N LYS A 144 -12.46 17.43 18.09
CA LYS A 144 -12.53 17.87 19.50
C LYS A 144 -12.17 16.77 20.49
N ASN A 145 -12.61 15.53 20.23
CA ASN A 145 -12.38 14.40 21.11
C ASN A 145 -10.91 13.92 21.06
N ARG A 146 -10.25 13.88 22.22
CA ARG A 146 -8.84 13.49 22.36
C ARG A 146 -8.58 12.03 21.95
N TRP A 147 -9.49 11.13 22.29
CA TRP A 147 -9.37 9.71 21.95
C TRP A 147 -9.44 9.48 20.45
N VAL A 148 -10.41 10.12 19.78
CA VAL A 148 -10.54 10.03 18.32
C VAL A 148 -9.30 10.61 17.64
N ARG A 149 -8.78 11.74 18.13
CA ARG A 149 -7.54 12.34 17.60
C ARG A 149 -6.33 11.40 17.75
N MET A 150 -6.22 10.70 18.88
CA MET A 150 -5.16 9.71 19.11
C MET A 150 -5.29 8.52 18.15
N VAL A 151 -6.49 7.96 18.00
CA VAL A 151 -6.76 6.86 17.05
C VAL A 151 -6.40 7.28 15.63
N PHE A 152 -6.85 8.46 15.20
CA PHE A 152 -6.59 8.98 13.86
C PHE A 152 -5.11 9.29 13.62
N GLY A 153 -4.37 9.71 14.65
CA GLY A 153 -2.92 9.85 14.57
C GLY A 153 -2.19 8.52 14.48
N THR A 154 -2.64 7.51 15.23
CA THR A 154 -2.00 6.19 15.33
C THR A 154 -2.25 5.36 14.08
N PHE A 155 -3.50 5.31 13.62
CA PHE A 155 -3.94 4.53 12.45
C PHE A 155 -4.04 5.37 11.18
N GLY A 156 -3.51 6.59 11.19
CA GLY A 156 -3.51 7.48 10.02
C GLY A 156 -2.66 6.97 8.84
N PHE A 157 -1.84 5.94 9.06
CA PHE A 157 -1.14 5.21 8.00
C PHE A 157 -2.06 4.27 7.22
N ILE A 158 -3.26 3.95 7.72
CA ILE A 158 -4.23 3.16 6.97
C ILE A 158 -4.91 4.09 5.96
N LYS A 159 -4.84 3.75 4.68
CA LYS A 159 -5.58 4.48 3.65
C LYS A 159 -7.06 4.10 3.75
N LEU A 160 -7.92 5.11 3.74
CA LEU A 160 -9.35 4.88 3.66
C LEU A 160 -9.76 4.57 2.21
N PRO A 161 -10.76 3.70 2.01
CA PRO A 161 -11.24 3.41 0.67
C PRO A 161 -11.75 4.67 -0.04
N ALA A 162 -11.35 4.83 -1.29
CA ALA A 162 -11.71 5.99 -2.10
C ALA A 162 -11.69 5.64 -3.59
N PRO A 163 -12.27 6.48 -4.47
CA PRO A 163 -12.12 6.32 -5.91
C PRO A 163 -10.65 6.31 -6.32
N ALA A 164 -10.28 5.39 -7.22
CA ALA A 164 -8.93 5.27 -7.75
C ALA A 164 -8.97 4.99 -9.27
N LEU A 165 -7.99 5.54 -9.99
CA LEU A 165 -7.66 5.11 -11.35
C LEU A 165 -6.53 4.10 -11.24
N GLU A 166 -6.74 2.89 -11.74
CA GLU A 166 -5.74 1.83 -11.84
C GLU A 166 -5.15 1.80 -13.25
N LEU A 167 -3.83 1.76 -13.36
CA LEU A 167 -3.12 1.43 -14.59
C LEU A 167 -2.35 0.12 -14.40
N SER A 168 -2.64 -0.88 -15.22
CA SER A 168 -2.02 -2.20 -15.18
C SER A 168 -1.92 -2.82 -16.58
N LYS A 169 -1.53 -4.12 -16.67
CA LYS A 169 -1.55 -4.86 -17.95
C LYS A 169 -2.94 -4.86 -18.59
N ASN A 170 -3.99 -4.73 -17.77
CA ASN A 170 -5.39 -4.73 -18.18
C ASN A 170 -5.89 -3.34 -18.64
N GLY A 171 -4.97 -2.37 -18.79
CA GLY A 171 -5.28 -1.00 -19.20
C GLY A 171 -5.61 -0.07 -18.03
N LEU A 172 -6.27 1.05 -18.36
CA LEU A 172 -6.71 2.06 -17.39
C LEU A 172 -8.14 1.73 -16.93
N GLN A 173 -8.35 1.56 -15.62
CA GLN A 173 -9.64 1.23 -15.02
C GLN A 173 -10.01 2.22 -13.92
N LEU A 174 -11.27 2.66 -13.89
CA LEU A 174 -11.82 3.40 -12.77
C LEU A 174 -12.35 2.41 -11.72
N LYS A 175 -11.84 2.51 -10.49
CA LYS A 175 -12.33 1.81 -9.32
C LYS A 175 -13.08 2.84 -8.44
N PRO A 176 -14.42 2.85 -8.40
CA PRO A 176 -15.17 3.82 -7.60
C PRO A 176 -14.88 3.73 -6.10
N PHE A 177 -14.48 2.56 -5.64
CA PHE A 177 -14.14 2.28 -4.25
C PHE A 177 -12.99 1.29 -4.23
N TYR A 178 -11.80 1.77 -3.86
CA TYR A 178 -10.59 0.98 -3.80
C TYR A 178 -9.90 1.16 -2.45
N PHE A 179 -9.43 0.06 -1.89
CA PHE A 179 -8.79 0.01 -0.59
C PHE A 179 -7.36 0.50 -0.72
#